data_AF-A0A2U0H769-F1
#
_entry.id   AF-A0A2U0H769-F1
#
_cell.length_a   1.000
_cell.length_b   1.000
_cell.length_c   1.000
_cell.angle_alpha   90.00
_cell.angle_beta   90.00
_cell.angle_gamma   90.00
#
_symmetry.space_group_name_H-M   'P 1'
#
loop_
_entity.id
_entity.type
_entity.pdbx_description
1 polymer ?
#
loop_
_entity_poly.entity_id
_entity_poly.type
_entity_poly.pdbx_seq_one_letter_code
_entity_poly.pdbx_strand_id
1 'polypeptide(L)'
;MDEPLPRAERAAVIIVGAVIAAIIATLLLAPMISGGYCNDSSDPAKSVCGTIGPQTLAGWPISVWPWAAALVVIAAGAIGLLIRAARRRV
;
A
#
# COMPACT_ATOMS: atom_id res chain seq x y z
N MET A 1 2.32 -34.72 3.09
CA MET A 1 3.50 -34.73 2.22
C MET A 1 3.26 -33.64 1.20
N ASP A 2 3.75 -32.43 1.43
CA ASP A 2 3.57 -31.32 0.49
C ASP A 2 4.59 -31.51 -0.64
N GLU A 3 4.13 -32.10 -1.74
CA GLU A 3 4.85 -32.15 -3.00
C GLU A 3 5.28 -30.70 -3.34
N PRO A 4 6.56 -30.43 -3.59
CA PRO A 4 7.00 -29.06 -3.86
C PRO A 4 6.33 -28.53 -5.13
N LEU A 5 5.53 -27.46 -4.99
CA LEU A 5 4.88 -26.75 -6.10
C LEU A 5 5.83 -26.59 -7.30
N PRO A 6 5.41 -26.96 -8.53
CA PRO A 6 6.19 -26.77 -9.73
C PRO A 6 6.62 -25.31 -9.94
N ARG A 7 7.70 -25.12 -10.71
CA ARG A 7 8.46 -23.86 -10.79
C ARG A 7 7.60 -22.64 -11.15
N ALA A 8 6.67 -22.83 -12.09
CA ALA A 8 5.76 -21.79 -12.55
C ALA A 8 4.77 -21.38 -11.45
N GLU A 9 4.25 -22.35 -10.69
CA GLU A 9 3.30 -22.09 -9.61
C GLU A 9 3.95 -21.36 -8.44
N ARG A 10 5.19 -21.70 -8.06
CA ARG A 10 5.90 -20.92 -7.02
C ARG A 10 6.16 -19.47 -7.41
N ALA A 11 6.58 -19.24 -8.65
CA ALA A 11 6.79 -17.89 -9.16
C ALA A 11 5.47 -17.11 -9.20
N ALA A 12 4.39 -17.76 -9.64
CA ALA A 12 3.06 -17.17 -9.64
C ALA A 12 2.61 -16.78 -8.23
N VAL A 13 2.78 -17.64 -7.22
CA VAL A 13 2.44 -17.34 -5.82
C VAL A 13 3.22 -16.13 -5.30
N ILE A 14 4.53 -16.04 -5.56
CA ILE A 14 5.36 -14.90 -5.13
C ILE A 14 4.89 -13.60 -5.80
N ILE A 15 4.64 -13.63 -7.10
CA ILE A 15 4.20 -12.44 -7.86
C ILE A 15 2.83 -11.98 -7.39
N VAL A 16 1.85 -12.89 -7.28
CA VAL A 16 0.50 -12.58 -6.80
C VAL A 16 0.57 -12.01 -5.38
N GLY A 17 1.35 -12.61 -4.49
CA GLY A 17 1.56 -12.09 -3.13
C GLY A 17 2.15 -10.68 -3.12
N ALA A 18 3.15 -10.42 -3.97
CA ALA A 18 3.75 -9.09 -4.08
C ALA A 18 2.77 -8.04 -4.62
N VAL A 19 1.95 -8.40 -5.61
CA VAL A 19 0.91 -7.51 -6.15
C VAL A 19 -0.13 -7.19 -5.09
N ILE A 20 -0.63 -8.19 -4.35
CA ILE A 20 -1.59 -7.97 -3.27
C ILE A 20 -0.98 -7.07 -2.19
N ALA A 21 0.26 -7.31 -1.79
CA ALA A 21 0.96 -6.46 -0.81
C ALA A 21 1.10 -5.02 -1.31
N ALA A 22 1.40 -4.81 -2.59
CA ALA A 22 1.50 -3.48 -3.19
C ALA A 22 0.15 -2.74 -3.24
N ILE A 23 -0.94 -3.47 -3.52
CA ILE A 23 -2.30 -2.93 -3.44
C ILE A 23 -2.60 -2.45 -2.02
N ILE A 24 -2.34 -3.30 -1.01
CA ILE A 24 -2.56 -2.95 0.39
C ILE A 24 -1.71 -1.74 0.80
N ALA A 25 -0.42 -1.71 0.43
CA ALA A 25 0.46 -0.58 0.72
C ALA A 25 -0.06 0.71 0.06
N THR A 26 -0.58 0.63 -1.16
CA THR A 26 -1.15 1.79 -1.86
C THR A 26 -2.42 2.25 -1.17
N LEU A 27 -3.33 1.35 -0.82
CA LEU A 27 -4.54 1.71 -0.09
C LEU A 27 -4.17 2.41 1.22
N LEU A 28 -3.29 1.84 2.04
CA LEU A 28 -3.02 2.37 3.38
C LEU A 28 -2.12 3.61 3.40
N LEU A 29 -1.11 3.66 2.53
CA LEU A 29 0.00 4.60 2.65
C LEU A 29 0.08 5.61 1.52
N ALA A 30 -0.66 5.42 0.42
CA ALA A 30 -0.60 6.39 -0.67
C ALA A 30 -1.08 7.78 -0.17
N PRO A 31 -0.42 8.84 -0.63
CA PRO A 31 -0.85 10.19 -0.32
C PRO A 31 -2.23 10.45 -0.96
N MET A 32 -3.20 10.85 -0.15
CA MET A 32 -4.58 11.10 -0.60
C MET A 32 -4.86 12.59 -0.78
N ILE A 33 -5.57 12.99 -1.83
CA ILE A 33 -5.97 14.39 -1.97
C ILE A 33 -7.04 14.71 -0.91
N SER A 34 -6.83 15.80 -0.15
CA SER A 34 -7.70 16.24 0.95
C SER A 34 -9.07 16.72 0.47
N GLY A 35 -10.09 16.54 1.31
CA GLY A 35 -11.43 17.09 1.13
C GLY A 35 -11.74 18.26 2.07
N GLY A 36 -12.73 19.08 1.71
CA GLY A 36 -13.33 20.07 2.61
C GLY A 36 -14.74 19.64 3.00
N TYR A 37 -15.21 20.12 4.15
CA TYR A 37 -16.62 20.05 4.52
C TYR A 37 -17.12 21.45 4.86
N CYS A 38 -18.36 21.74 4.51
CA CYS A 38 -19.05 22.92 5.00
C CYS A 38 -20.32 22.45 5.72
N ASN A 39 -20.52 22.99 6.91
CA ASN A 39 -21.73 22.77 7.69
C ASN A 39 -22.47 24.11 7.77
N ASP A 40 -23.62 24.16 7.10
CA ASP A 40 -24.45 25.36 7.01
C ASP A 40 -25.46 25.41 8.17
N SER A 41 -25.73 26.61 8.67
CA SER A 41 -26.63 26.85 9.79
C SER A 41 -27.62 27.96 9.46
N SER A 42 -28.85 27.85 9.98
CA SER A 42 -29.84 28.92 9.89
C SER A 42 -29.42 30.21 10.61
N ASP A 43 -28.47 30.12 11.54
CA ASP A 43 -27.77 31.27 12.12
C ASP A 43 -26.46 31.52 11.34
N PRO A 44 -26.34 32.62 10.58
CA PRO A 44 -25.19 32.88 9.72
C PRO A 44 -23.86 32.93 10.49
N ALA A 45 -23.90 33.32 11.76
CA ALA A 45 -22.72 33.40 12.61
C ALA A 45 -22.16 32.03 13.02
N LYS A 46 -22.91 30.95 12.77
CA LYS A 46 -22.54 29.57 13.14
C LYS A 46 -22.18 28.67 11.97
N SER A 47 -22.22 29.21 10.74
CA SER A 47 -21.79 28.48 9.56
C SER A 47 -20.28 28.28 9.60
N VAL A 48 -19.83 27.04 9.41
CA VAL A 48 -18.39 26.69 9.46
C VAL A 48 -18.01 25.85 8.25
N CYS A 49 -16.88 26.21 7.65
CA CYS A 49 -16.20 25.33 6.70
C CYS A 49 -14.90 24.83 7.34
N GLY A 50 -14.68 23.54 7.28
CA GLY A 50 -13.48 22.89 7.74
C GLY A 50 -12.74 22.20 6.59
N THR A 51 -11.44 22.03 6.76
CA THR A 51 -10.62 21.22 5.87
C THR A 51 -10.30 19.92 6.58
N ILE A 52 -10.52 18.78 5.93
CA ILE A 52 -9.96 17.51 6.37
C ILE A 52 -8.50 17.56 5.95
N GLY A 53 -7.60 17.69 6.92
CA GLY A 53 -6.16 17.79 6.66
C GLY A 53 -5.67 16.61 5.80
N PRO A 54 -4.73 16.85 4.88
CA PRO A 54 -4.17 15.80 4.05
C PRO A 54 -3.52 14.70 4.91
N GLN A 55 -4.03 13.48 4.84
CA GLN A 55 -3.47 12.29 5.51
C GLN A 55 -3.60 11.03 4.65
N THR A 56 -2.77 10.02 4.91
CA THR A 56 -2.94 8.68 4.35
C THR A 56 -4.12 7.97 5.01
N LEU A 57 -4.58 6.84 4.45
CA LEU A 57 -5.62 5.99 5.07
C LEU A 57 -5.19 5.44 6.43
N ALA A 58 -3.88 5.26 6.65
CA ALA A 58 -3.32 4.88 7.94
C ALA A 58 -3.28 6.03 8.98
N GLY A 59 -3.77 7.24 8.62
CA GLY A 59 -3.80 8.41 9.49
C GLY A 59 -2.45 9.10 9.64
N TRP A 60 -1.49 8.83 8.75
CA TRP A 60 -0.19 9.49 8.77
C TRP A 60 -0.23 10.80 7.99
N PRO A 61 0.61 11.80 8.36
CA PRO A 61 0.77 13.00 7.55
C PRO A 61 1.10 12.62 6.10
N ILE A 62 0.56 13.36 5.13
CA ILE A 62 0.86 13.08 3.71
C ILE A 62 2.35 13.19 3.47
N SER A 63 2.93 12.05 3.14
CA SER A 63 4.32 11.90 2.77
C SER A 63 4.41 10.75 1.77
N VAL A 64 5.12 10.98 0.67
CA VAL A 64 5.37 9.96 -0.36
C VAL A 64 6.37 8.90 0.12
N TRP A 65 7.21 9.24 1.10
CA TRP A 65 8.34 8.43 1.52
C TRP A 65 7.95 7.09 2.16
N PRO A 66 6.97 7.01 3.08
CA PRO A 66 6.57 5.74 3.67
C PRO A 66 5.97 4.78 2.63
N TRP A 67 5.16 5.30 1.70
CA TRP A 67 4.62 4.53 0.59
C TRP A 67 5.71 4.01 -0.35
N ALA A 68 6.63 4.88 -0.77
CA ALA A 68 7.75 4.50 -1.63
C ALA A 68 8.65 3.44 -0.95
N ALA A 69 8.96 3.62 0.34
CA ALA A 69 9.73 2.65 1.12
C ALA A 69 9.04 1.28 1.17
N ALA A 70 7.73 1.25 1.41
CA ALA A 70 6.97 0.00 1.41
C ALA A 70 7.03 -0.72 0.05
N LEU A 71 6.87 0.00 -1.06
CA LEU A 71 6.97 -0.57 -2.40
C LEU A 71 8.37 -1.14 -2.69
N VAL A 72 9.43 -0.43 -2.27
CA VAL A 72 10.81 -0.91 -2.42
C VAL A 72 11.04 -2.19 -1.63
N VAL A 73 10.56 -2.27 -0.39
CA VAL A 73 10.68 -3.47 0.45
C VAL A 73 9.94 -4.66 -0.17
N ILE A 74 8.71 -4.45 -0.66
CA ILE A 74 7.92 -5.49 -1.33
C ILE A 74 8.64 -6.00 -2.58
N ALA A 75 9.12 -5.10 -3.43
CA ALA A 75 9.84 -5.46 -4.65
C ALA A 75 11.14 -6.22 -4.34
N ALA A 76 11.96 -5.71 -3.42
CA ALA A 76 13.21 -6.34 -3.02
C ALA A 76 12.97 -7.73 -2.40
N GLY A 77 11.95 -7.87 -1.56
CA GLY A 77 11.56 -9.16 -0.98
C GLY A 77 11.12 -10.17 -2.03
N ALA A 78 10.26 -9.77 -2.97
CA ALA A 78 9.82 -10.61 -4.07
C ALA A 78 11.00 -11.06 -4.95
N ILE A 79 11.87 -10.12 -5.34
CA ILE A 79 13.07 -10.42 -6.13
C ILE A 79 14.00 -11.37 -5.38
N GLY A 80 14.26 -11.12 -4.09
CA GLY A 80 15.11 -11.96 -3.25
C GLY A 80 14.55 -13.39 -3.12
N LEU A 81 13.24 -13.53 -2.97
CA LEU A 81 12.56 -14.84 -2.93
C LEU A 81 12.67 -15.56 -4.28
N LEU A 82 12.49 -14.86 -5.39
CA LEU A 82 12.66 -15.42 -6.73
C LEU A 82 14.09 -15.90 -6.98
N ILE A 83 15.10 -15.08 -6.62
CA ILE A 83 16.52 -15.45 -6.72
C ILE A 83 16.82 -16.67 -5.85
N ARG A 84 16.33 -16.69 -4.60
CA ARG A 84 16.53 -17.83 -3.70
C ARG A 84 15.87 -19.10 -4.23
N ALA A 85 14.66 -18.99 -4.79
CA ALA A 85 13.97 -20.11 -5.41
C ALA A 85 14.71 -20.64 -6.66
N ALA A 86 15.43 -19.77 -7.37
CA ALA A 86 16.30 -20.16 -8.46
C ALA A 86 17.61 -20.83 -7.97
N ARG A 87 18.20 -20.32 -6.88
CA ARG A 87 19.50 -20.80 -6.34
C ARG A 87 19.44 -22.10 -5.54
N ARG A 88 18.35 -22.42 -4.83
CA ARG A 88 18.17 -23.71 -4.10
C ARG A 88 18.09 -24.95 -5.01
N ARG A 89 18.58 -24.84 -6.25
CA ARG A 89 18.51 -25.82 -7.33
C ARG A 89 19.88 -26.16 -7.92
N VAL A 90 20.94 -25.44 -7.54
CA VAL A 90 22.34 -25.82 -7.75
C VAL A 90 22.79 -26.58 -6.52
#